data_AF-A0A3D4R6J7-F1
#
_entry.id   AF-A0A3D4R6J7-F1
#
_cell.length_a   1.000
_cell.length_b   1.000
_cell.length_c   1.000
_cell.angle_alpha   90.00
_cell.angle_beta   90.00
_cell.angle_gamma   90.00
#
_symmetry.space_group_name_H-M   'P 1'
#
loop_
_entity.id
_entity.type
_entity.pdbx_description
1 polymer ?
#
loop_
_entity_poly.entity_id
_entity_poly.type
_entity_poly.pdbx_seq_one_letter_code
_entity_poly.pdbx_strand_id
1 'polypeptide(L)'
;MDAEDTKDINLMRLAKEIIIYIKNKFRIFKNLFFTSRGLIVVLLSGIFVSIISSRLEDTVRRQRYLELLQLEIRNHVINSNILSQMYKDNNGDLYSKQYIPDQFYRAVVNSGYLTSVDPDVFLKIVVYYNLVNDSNDSLRRSYLNLDKIYTDIEICEYEATNSAEMVSCAEQKDIFDKAQKSISSQQISVWGNLQKFIYDKELNKFNPTQERKNSLILRLLMGSEALPMQE
;
A
#
# COMPACT_ATOMS: atom_id res chain seq x y z
N MET A 1 -47.16 64.63 1.60
CA MET A 1 -48.13 63.62 2.08
C MET A 1 -48.77 62.87 0.92
N ASP A 2 -48.22 61.77 0.40
CA ASP A 2 -46.86 61.23 0.38
C ASP A 2 -46.91 60.02 -0.57
N ALA A 3 -46.17 60.09 -1.69
CA ALA A 3 -45.90 58.93 -2.55
C ALA A 3 -44.96 57.91 -1.87
N GLU A 4 -44.35 58.32 -0.76
CA GLU A 4 -43.45 57.54 0.09
C GLU A 4 -44.25 56.59 1.00
N ASP A 5 -45.35 57.06 1.60
CA ASP A 5 -46.25 56.26 2.45
C ASP A 5 -46.91 55.08 1.71
N THR A 6 -47.23 55.25 0.42
CA THR A 6 -47.84 54.17 -0.39
C THR A 6 -46.84 53.08 -0.77
N LYS A 7 -45.54 53.41 -0.79
CA LYS A 7 -44.46 52.46 -1.08
C LYS A 7 -44.16 51.61 0.15
N ASP A 8 -44.16 52.21 1.32
CA ASP A 8 -43.95 51.53 2.61
C ASP A 8 -45.09 50.58 2.98
N ILE A 9 -46.35 50.95 2.67
CA ILE A 9 -47.51 50.06 2.87
C ILE A 9 -47.41 48.80 1.99
N ASN A 10 -46.94 48.93 0.74
CA ASN A 10 -46.77 47.80 -0.16
C ASN A 10 -45.59 46.89 0.24
N LEU A 11 -44.49 47.48 0.74
CA LEU A 11 -43.35 46.74 1.30
C LEU A 11 -43.72 45.95 2.56
N MET A 12 -44.50 46.54 3.48
CA MET A 12 -45.00 45.84 4.67
C MET A 12 -45.92 44.66 4.32
N ARG A 13 -46.71 44.78 3.25
CA ARG A 13 -47.61 43.72 2.79
C ARG A 13 -46.83 42.53 2.21
N LEU A 14 -45.83 42.81 1.37
CA LEU A 14 -44.91 41.82 0.81
C LEU A 14 -44.11 41.09 1.90
N ALA A 15 -43.60 41.83 2.89
CA ALA A 15 -42.88 41.24 4.02
C ALA A 15 -43.78 40.29 4.84
N LYS A 16 -45.05 40.67 5.08
CA LYS A 16 -46.03 39.80 5.76
C LYS A 16 -46.31 38.52 4.96
N GLU A 17 -46.48 38.61 3.65
CA GLU A 17 -46.73 37.44 2.80
C GLU A 17 -45.54 36.47 2.76
N ILE A 18 -44.31 37.00 2.68
CA ILE A 18 -43.09 36.20 2.76
C ILE A 18 -42.97 35.50 4.12
N ILE A 19 -43.23 36.22 5.21
CA ILE A 19 -43.20 35.63 6.57
C ILE A 19 -44.24 34.53 6.73
N ILE A 20 -45.46 34.72 6.21
CA ILE A 20 -46.52 33.71 6.23
C ILE A 20 -46.12 32.49 5.39
N TYR A 21 -45.55 32.70 4.20
CA TYR A 21 -45.07 31.62 3.34
C TYR A 21 -43.96 30.79 4.01
N ILE A 22 -42.97 31.46 4.62
CA ILE A 22 -41.89 30.81 5.38
C ILE A 22 -42.45 30.05 6.58
N LYS A 23 -43.36 30.65 7.37
CA LYS A 23 -44.01 29.98 8.51
C LYS A 23 -44.80 28.75 8.06
N ASN A 24 -45.52 28.82 6.94
CA ASN A 24 -46.30 27.69 6.43
C ASN A 24 -45.40 26.56 5.93
N LYS A 25 -44.34 26.88 5.18
CA LYS A 25 -43.34 25.87 4.76
C LYS A 25 -42.67 25.22 5.97
N PHE A 26 -42.29 26.00 6.97
CA PHE A 26 -41.68 25.48 8.20
C PHE A 26 -42.64 24.61 9.02
N ARG A 27 -43.92 24.98 9.09
CA ARG A 27 -44.97 24.20 9.77
C ARG A 27 -45.24 22.87 9.05
N ILE A 28 -45.29 22.86 7.72
CA ILE A 28 -45.41 21.63 6.92
C ILE A 28 -44.21 20.73 7.14
N PHE A 29 -43.00 21.29 7.14
CA PHE A 29 -41.77 20.53 7.39
C PHE A 29 -41.76 19.90 8.79
N LYS A 30 -42.18 20.67 9.81
CA LYS A 30 -42.29 20.20 11.20
C LYS A 30 -43.34 19.08 11.32
N ASN A 31 -44.53 19.25 10.72
CA ASN A 31 -45.56 18.21 10.76
C ASN A 31 -45.16 16.93 10.02
N LEU A 32 -44.37 17.03 8.95
CA LEU A 32 -43.86 15.86 8.24
C LEU A 32 -42.81 15.13 9.08
N PHE A 33 -41.90 15.84 9.76
CA PHE A 33 -40.84 15.24 10.58
C PHE A 33 -41.33 14.61 11.88
N PHE A 34 -42.34 15.20 12.54
CA PHE A 34 -42.86 14.75 13.84
C PHE A 34 -44.02 13.75 13.75
N THR A 35 -44.39 13.28 12.55
CA THR A 35 -45.33 12.16 12.37
C THR A 35 -44.58 10.83 12.29
N SER A 36 -45.24 9.72 12.64
CA SER A 36 -44.67 8.37 12.55
C SER A 36 -44.09 8.05 11.16
N ARG A 37 -44.68 8.63 10.10
CA ARG A 37 -44.18 8.53 8.71
C ARG A 37 -42.88 9.30 8.49
N GLY A 38 -42.71 10.48 9.09
CA GLY A 38 -41.44 11.23 9.05
C GLY A 38 -40.32 10.50 9.77
N LEU A 39 -40.64 9.91 10.92
CA LEU A 39 -39.69 9.11 11.69
C LEU A 39 -39.21 7.89 10.89
N ILE A 40 -40.12 7.21 10.17
CA ILE A 40 -39.77 6.12 9.24
C ILE A 40 -38.85 6.60 8.11
N VAL A 41 -39.13 7.76 7.50
CA VAL A 41 -38.29 8.31 6.42
C VAL A 41 -36.89 8.67 6.91
N VAL A 42 -36.77 9.25 8.12
CA VAL A 42 -35.48 9.54 8.76
C VAL A 42 -34.71 8.27 9.09
N LEU A 43 -35.40 7.22 9.56
CA LEU A 43 -34.78 5.93 9.87
C LEU A 43 -34.29 5.23 8.59
N LEU A 44 -35.10 5.21 7.54
CA LEU A 44 -34.74 4.63 6.24
C LEU A 44 -33.60 5.41 5.58
N SER A 45 -33.59 6.74 5.65
CA SER A 45 -32.49 7.53 5.12
C SER A 45 -31.21 7.30 5.92
N GLY A 46 -31.28 7.17 7.24
CA GLY A 46 -30.14 6.79 8.09
C GLY A 46 -29.55 5.42 7.72
N ILE A 47 -30.39 4.41 7.51
CA ILE A 47 -29.97 3.08 7.05
C ILE A 47 -29.32 3.19 5.66
N PHE A 48 -29.93 3.93 4.74
CA PHE A 48 -29.43 4.11 3.38
C PHE A 48 -28.05 4.78 3.36
N VAL A 49 -27.88 5.87 4.12
CA VAL A 49 -26.59 6.56 4.28
C VAL A 49 -25.56 5.63 4.89
N SER A 50 -25.91 4.82 5.89
CA SER A 50 -24.98 3.85 6.50
C SER A 50 -24.50 2.81 5.50
N ILE A 51 -25.40 2.23 4.70
CA ILE A 51 -25.05 1.25 3.66
C ILE A 51 -24.12 1.89 2.61
N ILE A 52 -24.46 3.09 2.12
CA ILE A 52 -23.63 3.80 1.14
C ILE A 52 -22.25 4.09 1.73
N SER A 53 -22.18 4.64 2.94
CA SER A 53 -20.91 4.96 3.61
C SER A 53 -20.04 3.71 3.77
N SER A 54 -20.62 2.58 4.19
CA SER A 54 -19.88 1.30 4.32
C SER A 54 -19.33 0.82 2.98
N ARG A 55 -20.12 0.92 1.89
CA ARG A 55 -19.67 0.53 0.54
C ARG A 55 -18.59 1.46 -0.01
N LEU A 56 -18.70 2.76 0.26
CA LEU A 56 -17.69 3.74 -0.13
C LEU A 56 -16.38 3.53 0.63
N GLU A 57 -16.47 3.27 1.94
CA GLU A 57 -15.30 2.96 2.76
C GLU A 57 -14.59 1.69 2.28
N ASP A 58 -15.33 0.63 1.98
CA ASP A 58 -14.78 -0.61 1.44
C ASP A 58 -14.08 -0.37 0.08
N THR A 59 -14.72 0.40 -0.80
CA THR A 59 -14.13 0.76 -2.10
C THR A 59 -12.83 1.55 -1.96
N VAL A 60 -12.79 2.53 -1.03
CA VAL A 60 -11.61 3.34 -0.75
C VAL A 60 -10.49 2.48 -0.14
N ARG A 61 -10.82 1.63 0.84
CA ARG A 61 -9.86 0.71 1.45
C ARG A 61 -9.27 -0.21 0.40
N ARG A 62 -10.10 -0.89 -0.38
CA ARG A 62 -9.69 -1.75 -1.49
C ARG A 62 -8.73 -1.04 -2.43
N GLN A 63 -9.09 0.17 -2.88
CA GLN A 63 -8.24 0.95 -3.77
C GLN A 63 -6.87 1.24 -3.13
N ARG A 64 -6.83 1.64 -1.86
CA ARG A 64 -5.56 1.90 -1.14
C ARG A 64 -4.68 0.66 -1.04
N TYR A 65 -5.25 -0.49 -0.70
CA TYR A 65 -4.50 -1.74 -0.62
C TYR A 65 -3.88 -2.12 -1.97
N LEU A 66 -4.63 -1.96 -3.07
CA LEU A 66 -4.11 -2.22 -4.41
C LEU A 66 -3.04 -1.20 -4.83
N GLU A 67 -3.18 0.07 -4.50
CA GLU A 67 -2.14 1.09 -4.75
C GLU A 67 -0.86 0.81 -3.96
N LEU A 68 -0.97 0.39 -2.70
CA LEU A 68 0.19 0.00 -1.88
C LEU A 68 0.86 -1.25 -2.43
N LEU A 69 0.09 -2.22 -2.90
CA LEU A 69 0.62 -3.40 -3.61
C LEU A 69 1.37 -3.00 -4.88
N GLN A 70 0.82 -2.07 -5.66
CA GLN A 70 1.47 -1.55 -6.85
C GLN A 70 2.81 -0.88 -6.49
N LEU A 71 2.86 -0.11 -5.39
CA LEU A 71 4.08 0.51 -4.90
C LEU A 71 5.10 -0.52 -4.42
N GLU A 72 4.68 -1.56 -3.71
CA GLU A 72 5.56 -2.65 -3.27
C GLU A 72 6.26 -3.31 -4.46
N ILE A 73 5.49 -3.70 -5.48
CA ILE A 73 6.02 -4.30 -6.71
C ILE A 73 7.01 -3.35 -7.41
N ARG A 74 6.70 -2.06 -7.48
CA ARG A 74 7.62 -1.05 -8.06
C ARG A 74 8.89 -0.88 -7.24
N ASN A 75 8.77 -0.86 -5.92
CA ASN A 75 9.93 -0.76 -5.03
C ASN A 75 10.83 -1.99 -5.17
N HIS A 76 10.29 -3.17 -5.49
CA HIS A 76 11.13 -4.32 -5.74
C HIS A 76 12.03 -4.14 -6.97
N VAL A 77 11.51 -3.50 -8.03
CA VAL A 77 12.30 -3.15 -9.22
C VAL A 77 13.40 -2.14 -8.88
N ILE A 78 13.05 -1.10 -8.13
CA ILE A 78 14.00 -0.06 -7.73
C ILE A 78 15.11 -0.67 -6.88
N ASN A 79 14.76 -1.48 -5.88
CA ASN A 79 15.72 -2.16 -5.01
C ASN A 79 16.61 -3.13 -5.79
N SER A 80 16.05 -3.89 -6.74
CA SER A 80 16.85 -4.74 -7.63
C SER A 80 17.93 -3.97 -8.38
N ASN A 81 17.59 -2.78 -8.91
CA ASN A 81 18.56 -1.93 -9.60
C ASN A 81 19.61 -1.36 -8.65
N ILE A 82 19.21 -0.88 -7.47
CA ILE A 82 20.12 -0.35 -6.45
C ILE A 82 21.11 -1.43 -6.02
N LEU A 83 20.61 -2.62 -5.67
CA LEU A 83 21.46 -3.74 -5.29
C LEU A 83 22.39 -4.14 -6.42
N SER A 84 21.89 -4.27 -7.64
CA SER A 84 22.74 -4.61 -8.80
C SER A 84 23.85 -3.59 -9.03
N GLN A 85 23.62 -2.32 -8.72
CA GLN A 85 24.64 -1.28 -8.80
C GLN A 85 25.65 -1.40 -7.65
N MET A 86 25.18 -1.53 -6.42
CA MET A 86 26.04 -1.74 -5.23
C MET A 86 26.94 -2.97 -5.39
N TYR A 87 26.42 -4.07 -5.95
CA TYR A 87 27.21 -5.27 -6.26
C TYR A 87 28.41 -4.97 -7.14
N LYS A 88 28.22 -4.14 -8.16
CA LYS A 88 29.27 -3.77 -9.12
C LYS A 88 30.29 -2.83 -8.46
N ASP A 89 29.80 -1.84 -7.72
CA ASP A 89 30.64 -0.83 -7.09
C ASP A 89 31.53 -1.42 -5.98
N ASN A 90 31.05 -2.48 -5.32
CA ASN A 90 31.74 -3.15 -4.22
C ASN A 90 32.46 -4.45 -4.64
N ASN A 91 32.83 -4.61 -5.92
CA ASN A 91 33.56 -5.80 -6.41
C ASN A 91 32.92 -7.15 -6.04
N GLY A 92 31.59 -7.20 -6.07
CA GLY A 92 30.81 -8.40 -5.80
C GLY A 92 30.47 -8.64 -4.33
N ASP A 93 30.77 -7.70 -3.45
CA ASP A 93 30.39 -7.75 -2.03
C ASP A 93 29.20 -6.85 -1.73
N LEU A 94 28.14 -7.43 -1.18
CA LEU A 94 26.89 -6.72 -0.91
C LEU A 94 26.37 -6.93 0.49
N TYR A 95 27.19 -7.49 1.39
CA TYR A 95 26.72 -8.12 2.62
C TYR A 95 25.72 -7.28 3.43
N SER A 96 24.46 -7.51 3.12
CA SER A 96 23.29 -6.84 3.65
C SER A 96 22.18 -7.88 3.58
N LYS A 97 21.79 -8.39 4.75
CA LYS A 97 20.70 -9.35 4.88
C LYS A 97 19.40 -8.64 4.49
N GLN A 98 18.98 -8.79 3.24
CA GLN A 98 17.77 -8.16 2.73
C GLN A 98 16.82 -9.22 2.22
N TYR A 99 15.65 -9.26 2.85
CA TYR A 99 14.52 -10.04 2.38
C TYR A 99 13.63 -9.15 1.51
N ILE A 100 12.95 -9.78 0.56
CA ILE A 100 12.00 -9.10 -0.31
C ILE A 100 10.70 -8.92 0.48
N PRO A 101 10.21 -7.69 0.67
CA PRO A 101 8.97 -7.45 1.42
C PRO A 101 7.75 -7.96 0.64
N ASP A 102 6.70 -8.34 1.36
CA ASP A 102 5.43 -8.84 0.81
C ASP A 102 4.21 -8.45 1.68
N GLN A 103 4.38 -7.41 2.50
CA GLN A 103 3.43 -7.00 3.51
C GLN A 103 2.09 -6.60 2.90
N PHE A 104 2.12 -5.87 1.78
CA PHE A 104 0.91 -5.40 1.12
C PHE A 104 0.26 -6.51 0.32
N TYR A 105 1.02 -7.42 -0.27
CA TYR A 105 0.47 -8.64 -0.85
C TYR A 105 -0.31 -9.46 0.17
N ARG A 106 0.30 -9.78 1.31
CA ARG A 106 -0.39 -10.51 2.40
C ARG A 106 -1.65 -9.80 2.86
N ALA A 107 -1.61 -8.47 3.00
CA ALA A 107 -2.76 -7.70 3.42
C ALA A 107 -3.91 -7.71 2.38
N VAL A 108 -3.59 -7.63 1.08
CA VAL A 108 -4.58 -7.68 -0.02
C VAL A 108 -5.19 -9.09 -0.15
N VAL A 109 -4.40 -10.15 0.10
CA VAL A 109 -4.89 -11.54 0.15
C VAL A 109 -5.82 -11.74 1.35
N ASN A 110 -5.39 -11.34 2.55
CA ASN A 110 -6.17 -11.54 3.78
C ASN A 110 -7.49 -10.75 3.79
N SER A 111 -7.53 -9.60 3.13
CA SER A 111 -8.75 -8.80 2.96
C SER A 111 -9.65 -9.29 1.82
N GLY A 112 -9.19 -10.23 0.99
CA GLY A 112 -9.92 -10.74 -0.16
C GLY A 112 -9.94 -9.79 -1.37
N TYR A 113 -9.32 -8.61 -1.26
CA TYR A 113 -9.35 -7.58 -2.30
C TYR A 113 -8.62 -7.98 -3.58
N LEU A 114 -7.70 -8.94 -3.52
CA LEU A 114 -6.99 -9.42 -4.71
C LEU A 114 -7.95 -10.05 -5.73
N THR A 115 -9.06 -10.63 -5.27
CA THR A 115 -10.07 -11.29 -6.12
C THR A 115 -10.86 -10.31 -7.00
N SER A 116 -10.80 -9.01 -6.71
CA SER A 116 -11.44 -7.97 -7.52
C SER A 116 -10.59 -7.49 -8.70
N VAL A 117 -9.33 -7.95 -8.78
CA VAL A 117 -8.42 -7.65 -9.88
C VAL A 117 -8.76 -8.55 -11.07
N ASP A 118 -8.50 -8.07 -12.29
CA ASP A 118 -8.68 -8.87 -13.50
C ASP A 118 -7.99 -10.25 -13.36
N PRO A 119 -8.65 -11.36 -13.74
CA PRO A 119 -8.14 -12.72 -13.51
C PRO A 119 -6.72 -12.97 -14.02
N ASP A 120 -6.38 -12.42 -15.18
CA ASP A 120 -5.05 -12.55 -15.78
C ASP A 120 -3.96 -11.85 -14.94
N VAL A 121 -4.30 -10.68 -14.38
CA VAL A 121 -3.39 -9.91 -13.51
C VAL A 121 -3.32 -10.54 -12.13
N PHE A 122 -4.44 -11.00 -11.59
CA PHE A 122 -4.51 -11.78 -10.35
C PHE A 122 -3.52 -12.95 -10.37
N LEU A 123 -3.58 -13.80 -11.40
CA LEU A 123 -2.72 -14.98 -11.50
C LEU A 123 -1.24 -14.60 -11.52
N LYS A 124 -0.88 -13.52 -12.22
CA LYS A 124 0.51 -13.03 -12.30
C LYS A 124 1.01 -12.52 -10.97
N ILE A 125 0.19 -11.78 -10.23
CA ILE A 125 0.55 -11.31 -8.88
C ILE A 125 0.78 -12.52 -7.97
N VAL A 126 -0.11 -13.52 -8.00
CA VAL A 126 0.06 -14.73 -7.18
C VAL A 126 1.34 -15.48 -7.54
N VAL A 127 1.62 -15.72 -8.83
CA VAL A 127 2.85 -16.39 -9.27
C VAL A 127 4.08 -15.59 -8.86
N TYR A 128 4.05 -14.27 -9.04
CA TYR A 128 5.13 -13.38 -8.64
C TYR A 128 5.44 -13.50 -7.15
N TYR A 129 4.43 -13.44 -6.28
CA TYR A 129 4.65 -13.52 -4.83
C TYR A 129 4.98 -14.93 -4.32
N ASN A 130 4.61 -15.97 -5.06
CA ASN A 130 5.14 -17.31 -4.79
C ASN A 130 6.66 -17.36 -5.01
N LEU A 131 7.15 -16.76 -6.10
CA LEU A 131 8.60 -16.65 -6.36
C LEU A 131 9.31 -15.81 -5.29
N VAL A 132 8.67 -14.73 -4.81
CA VAL A 132 9.17 -13.93 -3.68
C VAL A 132 9.34 -14.79 -2.43
N ASN A 133 8.35 -15.62 -2.10
CA ASN A 133 8.42 -16.48 -0.92
C ASN A 133 9.56 -17.52 -1.04
N ASP A 134 9.64 -18.23 -2.16
CA ASP A 134 10.70 -19.22 -2.41
C ASP A 134 12.09 -18.58 -2.36
N SER A 135 12.22 -17.38 -2.92
CA SER A 135 13.43 -16.57 -2.88
C SER A 135 13.84 -16.20 -1.47
N ASN A 136 12.90 -15.72 -0.65
CA ASN A 136 13.14 -15.38 0.75
C ASN A 136 13.57 -16.60 1.56
N ASP A 137 12.97 -17.77 1.34
CA ASP A 137 13.38 -19.01 1.99
C ASP A 137 14.78 -19.46 1.57
N SER A 138 15.15 -19.26 0.31
CA SER A 138 16.50 -19.51 -0.18
C SER A 138 17.53 -18.57 0.45
N LEU A 139 17.23 -17.27 0.51
CA LEU A 139 18.09 -16.26 1.13
C LEU A 139 18.26 -16.52 2.63
N ARG A 140 17.16 -16.83 3.34
CA ARG A 140 17.18 -17.15 4.77
C ARG A 140 18.11 -18.31 5.08
N ARG A 141 18.02 -19.41 4.32
CA ARG A 141 18.93 -20.56 4.49
C ARG A 141 20.39 -20.19 4.26
N SER A 142 20.64 -19.34 3.26
CA SER A 142 21.98 -18.91 2.90
C SER A 142 22.60 -18.02 3.99
N TYR A 143 21.84 -17.06 4.51
CA TYR A 143 22.27 -16.21 5.63
C TYR A 143 22.49 -17.00 6.92
N LEU A 144 21.64 -17.99 7.23
CA LEU A 144 21.85 -18.88 8.38
C LEU A 144 23.14 -19.69 8.27
N ASN A 145 23.53 -20.13 7.07
CA ASN A 145 24.80 -20.81 6.86
C ASN A 145 25.99 -19.86 7.02
N LEU A 146 25.87 -18.64 6.52
CA LEU A 146 26.92 -17.62 6.67
C LEU A 146 27.13 -17.22 8.14
N ASP A 147 26.05 -17.12 8.91
CA ASP A 147 26.11 -16.85 10.35
C ASP A 147 26.86 -17.95 11.10
N LYS A 148 26.68 -19.22 10.72
CA LYS A 148 27.44 -20.34 11.31
C LYS A 148 28.94 -20.22 11.01
N ILE A 149 29.30 -19.95 9.75
CA ILE A 149 30.71 -19.77 9.36
C ILE A 149 31.32 -18.59 10.11
N TYR A 150 30.57 -17.50 10.29
CA TYR A 150 31.01 -16.34 11.07
C TYR A 150 31.26 -16.72 12.54
N THR A 151 30.38 -17.48 13.17
CA THR A 151 30.60 -17.99 14.54
C THR A 151 31.84 -18.88 14.63
N ASP A 152 32.09 -19.73 13.63
CA ASP A 152 33.30 -20.58 13.59
C ASP A 152 34.58 -19.73 13.54
N ILE A 153 34.56 -18.58 12.84
CA ILE A 153 35.66 -17.61 12.86
C ILE A 153 35.84 -16.99 14.24
N GLU A 154 34.77 -16.52 14.87
CA GLU A 154 34.85 -15.90 16.20
C GLU A 154 35.44 -16.87 17.24
N ILE A 155 35.04 -18.14 17.19
CA ILE A 155 35.61 -19.19 18.06
C ILE A 155 37.10 -19.38 17.78
N CYS A 156 37.49 -19.48 16.49
CA CYS A 156 38.89 -19.62 16.11
C CYS A 156 39.75 -18.44 16.60
N GLU A 157 39.28 -17.21 16.42
CA GLU A 157 40.01 -16.01 16.84
C GLU A 157 40.16 -15.94 18.37
N TYR A 158 39.13 -16.36 19.10
CA TYR A 158 39.17 -16.47 20.56
C TYR A 158 40.18 -17.54 21.02
N GLU A 159 40.21 -18.70 20.38
CA GLU A 159 41.19 -19.75 20.68
C GLU A 159 42.62 -19.29 20.35
N ALA A 160 42.82 -18.63 19.20
CA ALA A 160 44.12 -18.10 18.78
C ALA A 160 44.68 -17.04 19.76
N THR A 161 43.82 -16.30 20.44
CA THR A 161 44.23 -15.31 21.46
C THR A 161 44.49 -15.91 22.84
N ASN A 162 43.87 -17.04 23.19
CA ASN A 162 43.96 -17.66 24.51
C ASN A 162 44.84 -18.93 24.56
N SER A 163 45.26 -19.44 23.40
CA SER A 163 46.12 -20.61 23.25
C SER A 163 47.61 -20.24 23.36
N ALA A 164 48.41 -21.12 23.97
CA ALA A 164 49.87 -21.03 23.95
C ALA A 164 50.47 -21.34 22.57
N GLU A 165 49.71 -22.03 21.71
CA GLU A 165 50.03 -22.28 20.30
C GLU A 165 49.27 -21.29 19.40
N MET A 166 49.98 -20.62 18.48
CA MET A 166 49.33 -19.75 17.50
C MET A 166 48.49 -20.57 16.52
N VAL A 167 47.16 -20.49 16.64
CA VAL A 167 46.21 -21.03 15.67
C VAL A 167 45.96 -19.97 14.58
N SER A 168 46.15 -20.32 13.30
CA SER A 168 45.87 -19.42 12.17
C SER A 168 44.43 -19.59 11.71
N CYS A 169 43.63 -18.51 11.75
CA CYS A 169 42.24 -18.49 11.25
C CYS A 169 42.12 -18.06 9.78
N ALA A 170 43.23 -18.06 9.03
CA ALA A 170 43.25 -17.56 7.65
C ALA A 170 42.35 -18.36 6.69
N GLU A 171 42.25 -19.67 6.91
CA GLU A 171 41.42 -20.56 6.09
C GLU A 171 39.92 -20.28 6.31
N GLN A 172 39.49 -20.14 7.56
CA GLN A 172 38.10 -19.83 7.90
C GLN A 172 37.69 -18.46 7.35
N LYS A 173 38.60 -17.47 7.40
CA LYS A 173 38.38 -16.15 6.78
C LYS A 173 38.21 -16.22 5.27
N ASP A 174 39.06 -16.98 4.57
CA ASP A 174 38.91 -17.19 3.11
C ASP A 174 37.59 -17.91 2.76
N ILE A 175 37.17 -18.89 3.56
CA ILE A 175 35.86 -19.56 3.41
C ILE A 175 34.71 -18.55 3.57
N PHE A 176 34.78 -17.68 4.59
CA PHE A 176 33.77 -16.65 4.82
C PHE A 176 33.70 -15.65 3.67
N ASP A 177 34.84 -15.13 3.21
CA ASP A 177 34.90 -14.18 2.09
C ASP A 177 34.29 -14.78 0.81
N LYS A 178 34.58 -16.06 0.53
CA LYS A 178 34.00 -16.79 -0.61
C LYS A 178 32.50 -17.01 -0.44
N ALA A 179 32.06 -17.39 0.76
CA ALA A 179 30.64 -17.59 1.06
C ALA A 179 29.85 -16.27 0.95
N GLN A 180 30.38 -15.17 1.46
CA GLN A 180 29.80 -13.83 1.37
C GLN A 180 29.61 -13.38 -0.08
N LYS A 181 30.63 -13.56 -0.93
CA LYS A 181 30.54 -13.25 -2.37
C LYS A 181 29.54 -14.14 -3.10
N SER A 182 29.50 -15.44 -2.76
CA SER A 182 28.53 -16.38 -3.33
C SER A 182 27.10 -15.98 -2.98
N ILE A 183 26.85 -15.63 -1.72
CA ILE A 183 25.52 -15.21 -1.24
C ILE A 183 25.13 -13.86 -1.85
N SER A 184 26.07 -12.93 -1.98
CA SER A 184 25.85 -11.65 -2.68
C SER A 184 25.44 -11.87 -4.14
N SER A 185 26.11 -12.79 -4.85
CA SER A 185 25.73 -13.18 -6.21
C SER A 185 24.33 -13.79 -6.29
N GLN A 186 24.00 -14.69 -5.35
CA GLN A 186 22.68 -15.29 -5.25
C GLN A 186 21.58 -14.25 -5.00
N GLN A 187 21.82 -13.30 -4.09
CA GLN A 187 20.90 -12.20 -3.80
C GLN A 187 20.62 -11.38 -5.06
N ILE A 188 21.67 -10.99 -5.81
CA ILE A 188 21.48 -10.29 -7.09
C ILE A 188 20.71 -11.12 -8.11
N SER A 189 21.00 -12.42 -8.20
CA SER A 189 20.28 -13.31 -9.12
C SER A 189 18.78 -13.36 -8.79
N VAL A 190 18.44 -13.50 -7.51
CA VAL A 190 17.07 -13.50 -7.00
C VAL A 190 16.35 -12.20 -7.36
N TRP A 191 16.92 -11.05 -7.00
CA TRP A 191 16.31 -9.75 -7.27
C TRP A 191 16.18 -9.47 -8.78
N GLY A 192 17.20 -9.83 -9.56
CA GLY A 192 17.19 -9.67 -11.02
C GLY A 192 16.17 -10.57 -11.73
N ASN A 193 15.93 -11.78 -11.22
CA ASN A 193 14.89 -12.67 -11.78
C ASN A 193 13.49 -12.14 -11.50
N LEU A 194 13.24 -11.61 -10.30
CA LEU A 194 11.97 -10.96 -9.96
C LEU A 194 11.73 -9.73 -10.83
N GLN A 195 12.75 -8.90 -11.04
CA GLN A 195 12.66 -7.75 -11.93
C GLN A 195 12.22 -8.16 -13.34
N LYS A 196 12.80 -9.21 -13.93
CA LYS A 196 12.40 -9.70 -15.26
C LYS A 196 10.93 -10.08 -15.32
N PHE A 197 10.42 -10.76 -14.28
CA PHE A 197 9.00 -11.13 -14.19
C PHE A 197 8.08 -9.90 -14.13
N ILE A 198 8.50 -8.83 -13.43
CA ILE A 198 7.73 -7.59 -13.31
C ILE A 198 7.73 -6.77 -14.61
N TYR A 199 8.86 -6.78 -15.34
CA TYR A 199 9.01 -6.02 -16.59
C TYR A 199 8.21 -6.59 -17.77
N ASP A 200 7.73 -7.82 -17.69
CA ASP A 200 6.78 -8.32 -18.68
C ASP A 200 5.58 -7.38 -18.76
N LYS A 201 5.20 -7.00 -19.99
CA LYS A 201 4.17 -5.99 -20.33
C LYS A 201 2.82 -6.15 -19.63
N GLU A 202 2.60 -7.27 -18.95
CA GLU A 202 1.35 -7.65 -18.34
C GLU A 202 1.21 -7.17 -16.89
N LEU A 203 2.29 -7.11 -16.08
CA LEU A 203 2.23 -6.46 -14.75
C LEU A 203 2.16 -4.93 -14.88
N ASN A 204 2.60 -4.37 -16.01
CA ASN A 204 2.32 -2.99 -16.40
C ASN A 204 0.82 -2.69 -16.62
N LYS A 205 -0.06 -3.71 -16.69
CA LYS A 205 -1.52 -3.49 -16.73
C LYS A 205 -2.07 -3.21 -15.33
N PHE A 206 -1.38 -3.65 -14.27
CA PHE A 206 -1.79 -3.40 -12.88
C PHE A 206 -1.46 -1.96 -12.47
N ASN A 207 -2.41 -1.04 -12.69
CA ASN A 207 -2.26 0.38 -12.36
C ASN A 207 -3.42 0.94 -11.54
N PRO A 208 -3.66 0.43 -10.32
CA PRO A 208 -4.71 0.96 -9.44
C PRO A 208 -4.55 2.46 -9.18
N THR A 209 -3.32 3.00 -9.14
CA THR A 209 -3.12 4.46 -9.01
C THR A 209 -3.72 5.22 -10.19
N GLN A 210 -3.60 4.68 -11.41
CA GLN A 210 -4.16 5.31 -12.60
C GLN A 210 -5.68 5.11 -12.69
N GLU A 211 -6.18 3.94 -12.29
CA GLU A 211 -7.61 3.65 -12.19
C GLU A 211 -8.32 4.64 -11.26
N ARG A 212 -7.75 4.90 -10.07
CA ARG A 212 -8.25 5.94 -9.17
C ARG A 212 -8.27 7.29 -9.85
N LYS A 213 -7.17 7.71 -10.49
CA LYS A 213 -7.08 9.01 -11.19
C LYS A 213 -8.07 9.14 -12.35
N ASN A 214 -8.45 8.04 -12.97
CA ASN A 214 -9.44 8.02 -14.05
C ASN A 214 -10.89 8.04 -13.52
N SER A 215 -11.11 7.61 -12.27
CA SER A 215 -12.43 7.59 -11.64
C SER A 215 -12.76 8.91 -10.93
N LEU A 216 -13.84 9.58 -11.36
CA LEU A 216 -14.32 10.81 -10.73
C LEU A 216 -14.66 10.60 -9.24
N ILE A 217 -15.33 9.50 -8.91
CA ILE A 217 -15.76 9.18 -7.55
C ILE A 217 -14.55 8.92 -6.67
N LEU A 218 -13.60 8.09 -7.12
CA LEU A 218 -12.43 7.76 -6.30
C LEU A 218 -11.51 8.96 -6.14
N ARG A 219 -11.37 9.81 -7.16
CA ARG A 219 -10.67 11.10 -7.04
C ARG A 219 -11.28 12.01 -5.99
N LEU A 220 -12.61 12.12 -5.95
CA LEU A 220 -13.30 12.97 -4.98
C LEU A 220 -13.10 12.45 -3.54
N LEU A 221 -13.04 11.13 -3.37
CA LEU A 221 -12.91 10.50 -2.05
C LEU A 221 -11.46 10.38 -1.54
N MET A 222 -10.49 10.26 -2.45
CA MET A 222 -9.10 9.93 -2.12
C MET A 222 -8.08 10.98 -2.58
N GLY A 223 -8.51 12.00 -3.32
CA GLY A 223 -7.63 13.00 -3.93
C GLY A 223 -7.10 12.58 -5.30
N SER A 224 -6.28 13.44 -5.91
CA SER A 224 -5.68 13.25 -7.25
C SER A 224 -4.19 12.90 -7.21
N GLU A 225 -3.53 13.07 -6.07
CA GLU A 225 -2.10 12.82 -5.90
C GLU A 225 -1.82 11.33 -5.74
N ALA A 226 -0.70 10.84 -6.27
CA ALA A 226 -0.27 9.46 -6.04
C ALA A 226 0.14 9.29 -4.58
N LEU A 227 -0.01 8.08 -4.04
CA LEU A 227 0.60 7.76 -2.75
C LEU A 227 2.12 8.01 -2.84
N PRO A 228 2.72 8.70 -1.85
CA PRO A 228 4.15 8.93 -1.86
C PRO A 228 4.88 7.59 -1.84
N MET A 229 6.00 7.50 -2.56
CA MET A 229 6.92 6.39 -2.35
C MET A 229 7.44 6.52 -0.92
N GLN A 230 7.39 5.44 -0.15
CA GLN A 230 8.12 5.38 1.12
C GLN A 230 9.60 5.36 0.77
N GLU A 231 10.30 6.45 1.13
CA GLU A 231 11.77 6.56 1.09
C GLU A 231 12.43 5.66 2.14
#